data_AF-A0A4Y2TB09-F1
#
_entry.id   AF-A0A4Y2TB09-F1
#
_cell.length_a   1.000
_cell.length_b   1.000
_cell.length_c   1.000
_cell.angle_alpha   90.00
_cell.angle_beta   90.00
_cell.angle_gamma   90.00
#
_symmetry.space_group_name_H-M   'P 1'
#
loop_
_entity.id
_entity.type
_entity.pdbx_description
1 polymer ?
#
loop_
_entity_poly.entity_id
_entity_poly.type
_entity_poly.pdbx_seq_one_letter_code
_entity_poly.pdbx_strand_id
1 'polypeptide(L)'
;MTFINIKDLIIKSASYDANFCKSRLTFIIFERKAEEILQRDQLEKERSFELEKQKFQAEQSSIGSIKSFEEISPRFDLQRMLPQFEKDGDMALYLTLCERQFKILKVPPDLWVTYLISSLPEEIGSLQSQKPKSMILNT
;
A
#
# COMPACT_ATOMS: atom_id res chain seq x y z
N MET A 1 -23.57 15.67 -72.77
CA MET A 1 -23.79 15.38 -71.34
C MET A 1 -23.82 16.69 -70.59
N THR A 2 -24.93 17.04 -69.96
CA THR A 2 -25.00 18.20 -69.07
C THR A 2 -24.43 17.81 -67.72
N PHE A 3 -23.43 18.55 -67.24
CA PHE A 3 -22.86 18.35 -65.92
C PHE A 3 -23.88 18.83 -64.87
N ILE A 4 -24.41 17.91 -64.08
CA ILE A 4 -25.39 18.23 -63.04
C ILE A 4 -24.64 18.71 -61.80
N ASN A 5 -24.85 19.99 -61.43
CA ASN A 5 -24.36 20.52 -60.17
C ASN A 5 -25.32 20.14 -59.04
N ILE A 6 -24.91 19.16 -58.23
CA ILE A 6 -25.70 18.62 -57.11
C ILE A 6 -26.01 19.71 -56.08
N LYS A 7 -25.07 20.62 -55.81
CA LYS A 7 -25.27 21.73 -54.87
C LYS A 7 -26.44 22.61 -55.32
N ASP A 8 -26.48 22.93 -56.61
CA ASP A 8 -27.53 23.79 -57.16
C ASP A 8 -28.90 23.08 -57.14
N LEU A 9 -28.95 21.76 -57.34
CA LEU A 9 -30.17 20.98 -57.15
C LEU A 9 -30.67 21.04 -55.70
N ILE A 10 -29.77 20.87 -54.73
CA ILE A 10 -30.10 20.88 -53.31
C ILE A 10 -30.62 22.25 -52.88
N ILE A 11 -29.90 23.33 -53.23
CA ILE A 11 -30.28 24.69 -52.82
C ILE A 11 -31.59 25.16 -53.47
N LYS A 12 -31.88 24.71 -54.70
CA LYS A 12 -33.14 25.03 -55.40
C LYS A 12 -34.35 24.23 -54.89
N SER A 13 -34.14 23.24 -54.04
CA SER A 13 -35.25 22.48 -53.46
C SER A 13 -36.10 23.38 -52.55
N ALA A 14 -37.42 23.27 -52.67
CA ALA A 14 -38.36 23.94 -51.76
C ALA A 14 -38.21 23.45 -50.30
N SER A 15 -37.61 22.29 -50.09
CA SER A 15 -37.36 21.71 -48.77
C SER A 15 -36.00 22.13 -48.17
N TYR A 16 -35.18 22.90 -48.88
CA TYR A 16 -33.87 23.30 -48.39
C TYR A 16 -34.00 24.46 -47.39
N ASP A 17 -33.52 24.22 -46.18
CA ASP A 17 -33.38 25.25 -45.14
C ASP A 17 -31.92 25.35 -44.71
N ALA A 18 -31.30 26.49 -45.05
CA ALA A 18 -29.91 26.78 -44.73
C ALA A 18 -29.66 26.89 -43.22
N ASN A 19 -30.61 27.45 -42.47
CA ASN A 19 -30.49 27.60 -41.02
C ASN A 19 -30.61 26.25 -40.32
N PHE A 20 -31.54 25.41 -40.75
CA PHE A 20 -31.65 24.05 -40.27
C PHE A 20 -30.37 23.25 -40.53
N CYS A 21 -29.86 23.27 -41.77
CA CYS A 21 -28.61 22.59 -42.12
C CYS A 21 -27.44 23.08 -41.27
N LYS A 22 -27.30 24.41 -41.11
CA LYS A 22 -26.23 25.00 -40.31
C LYS A 22 -26.34 24.63 -38.83
N SER A 23 -27.55 24.68 -38.28
CA SER A 23 -27.82 24.28 -36.89
C SER A 23 -27.48 22.81 -36.66
N ARG A 24 -27.92 21.93 -37.56
CA ARG A 24 -27.64 20.50 -37.47
C ARG A 24 -26.14 20.20 -37.55
N LEU A 25 -25.41 20.84 -38.46
CA LEU A 25 -23.95 20.70 -38.55
C LEU A 25 -23.25 21.20 -37.29
N THR A 26 -23.69 22.33 -36.74
CA THR A 26 -23.13 22.90 -35.50
C THR A 26 -23.35 21.95 -34.33
N PHE A 27 -24.53 21.37 -34.22
CA PHE A 27 -24.86 20.38 -33.20
C PHE A 27 -24.00 19.12 -33.32
N ILE A 28 -23.85 18.55 -34.53
CA ILE A 28 -22.99 17.38 -34.76
C ILE A 28 -21.54 17.67 -34.36
N ILE A 29 -21.00 18.85 -34.72
CA ILE A 29 -19.64 19.24 -34.33
C ILE A 29 -19.52 19.34 -32.81
N PHE A 30 -20.52 19.94 -32.15
CA PHE A 30 -20.55 20.07 -30.70
C PHE A 30 -20.58 18.70 -30.01
N GLU A 31 -21.47 17.79 -30.42
CA GLU A 31 -21.57 16.45 -29.86
C GLU A 31 -20.25 15.68 -29.98
N ARG A 32 -19.65 15.67 -31.18
CA ARG A 32 -18.38 14.95 -31.41
C ARG A 32 -17.25 15.50 -30.55
N LYS A 33 -17.20 16.82 -30.36
CA LYS A 33 -16.19 17.45 -29.51
C LYS A 33 -16.41 17.12 -28.03
N ALA A 34 -17.67 17.09 -27.58
CA ALA A 34 -18.00 16.70 -26.21
C ALA A 34 -17.63 15.23 -25.94
N GLU A 35 -17.89 14.35 -26.91
CA GLU A 35 -17.56 12.93 -26.82
C GLU A 35 -16.04 12.68 -26.80
N GLU A 36 -15.27 13.41 -27.61
CA GLU A 36 -13.81 13.36 -27.60
C GLU A 36 -13.23 13.80 -26.24
N ILE A 37 -13.75 14.89 -25.66
CA ILE A 37 -13.35 15.36 -24.32
C ILE A 37 -13.66 14.29 -23.27
N LEU A 38 -14.87 13.72 -23.29
CA LEU A 38 -15.27 12.68 -22.36
C LEU A 38 -14.35 11.45 -22.44
N GLN A 39 -14.02 10.99 -23.65
CA GLN A 39 -13.12 9.86 -23.86
C GLN A 39 -11.70 10.17 -23.35
N ARG A 40 -11.20 11.38 -23.63
CA ARG A 40 -9.88 11.81 -23.14
C ARG A 40 -9.84 11.85 -21.61
N ASP A 41 -10.87 12.41 -20.98
CA ASP A 41 -10.97 12.51 -19.52
C ASP A 41 -11.06 11.12 -18.87
N GLN A 42 -11.79 10.18 -19.49
CA GLN A 42 -11.85 8.79 -19.04
C GLN A 42 -10.47 8.11 -19.13
N LEU A 43 -9.75 8.29 -20.24
CA LEU A 43 -8.42 7.71 -20.43
C LEU A 43 -7.39 8.33 -19.47
N GLU A 44 -7.48 9.62 -19.19
CA GLU A 44 -6.64 10.31 -18.20
C GLU A 44 -6.94 9.84 -16.77
N LYS A 45 -8.22 9.60 -16.46
CA LYS A 45 -8.66 9.01 -15.19
C LYS A 45 -8.18 7.57 -15.03
N GLU A 46 -8.24 6.76 -16.08
CA GLU A 46 -7.75 5.38 -16.07
C GLU A 46 -6.23 5.35 -15.90
N ARG A 47 -5.49 6.17 -16.65
CA ARG A 47 -4.03 6.32 -16.51
C ARG A 47 -3.64 6.76 -15.10
N SER A 48 -4.33 7.73 -14.52
CA SER A 48 -4.04 8.20 -13.16
C SER A 48 -4.32 7.12 -12.11
N PHE A 49 -5.39 6.36 -12.27
CA PHE A 49 -5.68 5.21 -11.41
C PHE A 49 -4.62 4.11 -11.52
N GLU A 50 -4.15 3.77 -12.72
CA GLU A 50 -3.06 2.82 -12.91
C GLU A 50 -1.76 3.29 -12.25
N LEU A 51 -1.41 4.57 -12.41
CA LEU A 51 -0.24 5.16 -11.77
C LEU A 51 -0.35 5.12 -10.25
N GLU A 52 -1.52 5.41 -9.70
CA GLU A 52 -1.76 5.34 -8.25
C GLU A 52 -1.67 3.90 -7.74
N LYS A 53 -2.24 2.93 -8.46
CA LYS A 53 -2.06 1.50 -8.16
C LYS A 53 -0.58 1.09 -8.20
N GLN A 54 0.19 1.56 -9.19
CA GLN A 54 1.62 1.31 -9.28
C GLN A 54 2.39 1.98 -8.14
N LYS A 55 2.03 3.20 -7.73
CA LYS A 55 2.61 3.85 -6.55
C LYS A 55 2.35 3.04 -5.29
N PHE A 56 1.13 2.58 -5.06
CA PHE A 56 0.82 1.71 -3.91
C PHE A 56 1.60 0.38 -3.97
N GLN A 57 1.74 -0.23 -5.14
CA GLN A 57 2.55 -1.45 -5.30
C GLN A 57 4.04 -1.17 -5.12
N ALA A 58 4.56 -0.03 -5.59
CA ALA A 58 5.94 0.38 -5.42
C ALA A 58 6.22 0.80 -3.98
N GLU A 59 5.27 1.40 -3.26
CA GLU A 59 5.35 1.67 -1.82
C GLU A 59 5.31 0.37 -1.02
N GLN A 60 4.45 -0.58 -1.37
CA GLN A 60 4.42 -1.92 -0.77
C GLN A 60 5.67 -2.73 -1.11
N SER A 61 6.22 -2.59 -2.32
CA SER A 61 7.47 -3.22 -2.75
C SER A 61 8.69 -2.46 -2.24
N SER A 62 8.59 -1.18 -1.91
CA SER A 62 9.62 -0.39 -1.23
C SER A 62 9.62 -0.76 0.26
N ILE A 63 8.44 -0.90 0.89
CA ILE A 63 8.29 -1.58 2.18
C ILE A 63 8.81 -3.03 2.09
N GLY A 64 8.61 -3.72 0.97
CA GLY A 64 9.08 -5.08 0.72
C GLY A 64 10.55 -5.22 0.34
N SER A 65 11.17 -4.14 -0.16
CA SER A 65 12.58 -4.07 -0.58
C SER A 65 13.45 -3.39 0.48
N ILE A 66 12.84 -2.67 1.43
CA ILE A 66 13.45 -2.32 2.73
C ILE A 66 13.44 -3.57 3.66
N LYS A 67 12.83 -4.69 3.23
CA LYS A 67 13.07 -6.02 3.79
C LYS A 67 14.22 -6.76 3.10
N SER A 68 15.16 -6.06 2.43
CA SER A 68 16.55 -6.52 2.54
C SER A 68 16.95 -6.28 3.99
N PHE A 69 17.06 -7.39 4.71
CA PHE A 69 17.15 -7.54 6.16
C PHE A 69 18.40 -6.88 6.82
N GLU A 70 19.06 -5.91 6.17
CA GLU A 70 20.42 -5.52 6.55
C GLU A 70 20.70 -4.02 6.72
N GLU A 71 19.86 -3.06 6.29
CA GLU A 71 20.34 -1.66 6.22
C GLU A 71 19.45 -0.53 6.73
N ILE A 72 18.31 -0.78 7.39
CA ILE A 72 17.60 0.28 8.16
C ILE A 72 17.13 -0.25 9.51
N SER A 73 18.10 -0.69 10.31
CA SER A 73 18.04 -0.50 11.74
C SER A 73 19.04 0.61 12.03
N PRO A 74 18.63 1.81 12.49
CA PRO A 74 19.44 2.43 13.51
C PRO A 74 19.57 1.33 14.55
N ARG A 75 20.78 0.88 14.85
CA ARG A 75 21.04 -0.05 15.95
C ARG A 75 20.70 0.68 17.26
N PHE A 76 19.43 1.04 17.47
CA PHE A 76 18.91 1.20 18.79
C PHE A 76 19.14 -0.16 19.40
N ASP A 77 19.96 -0.17 20.44
CA ASP A 77 20.21 -1.37 21.22
C ASP A 77 18.88 -1.75 21.85
N LEU A 78 18.06 -2.52 21.12
CA LEU A 78 16.72 -2.95 21.53
C LEU A 78 16.81 -3.64 22.88
N GLN A 79 17.94 -4.32 23.15
CA GLN A 79 18.25 -4.89 24.45
C GLN A 79 18.33 -3.84 25.59
N ARG A 80 18.74 -2.60 25.31
CA ARG A 80 18.73 -1.49 26.30
C ARG A 80 17.36 -0.86 26.49
N MET A 81 16.45 -0.97 25.51
CA MET A 81 15.12 -0.36 25.58
C MET A 81 14.04 -1.33 26.07
N LEU A 82 14.29 -2.64 25.94
CA LEU A 82 13.42 -3.65 26.51
C LEU A 82 13.55 -3.70 28.04
N PRO A 83 12.45 -4.00 28.75
CA PRO A 83 12.52 -4.31 30.17
C PRO A 83 13.53 -5.43 30.43
N GLN A 84 14.25 -5.35 31.55
CA GLN A 84 15.14 -6.42 31.99
C GLN A 84 14.31 -7.66 32.32
N PHE A 85 14.79 -8.84 31.90
CA PHE A 85 14.17 -10.09 32.30
C PHE A 85 14.50 -10.42 33.76
N GLU A 86 13.47 -10.72 34.55
CA GLU A 86 13.58 -11.19 35.92
C GLU A 86 12.99 -12.60 36.02
N LYS A 87 13.78 -13.58 36.49
CA LYS A 87 13.36 -14.99 36.56
C LYS A 87 12.15 -15.23 37.47
N ASP A 88 12.08 -14.49 38.57
CA ASP A 88 11.01 -14.59 39.58
C ASP A 88 9.94 -13.50 39.40
N GLY A 89 10.02 -12.71 38.32
CA GLY A 89 9.09 -11.63 38.01
C GLY A 89 7.79 -12.11 37.37
N ASP A 90 6.80 -11.23 37.29
CA ASP A 90 5.54 -11.50 36.58
C ASP A 90 5.78 -11.54 35.06
N MET A 91 5.76 -12.75 34.51
CA MET A 91 5.96 -12.99 33.08
C MET A 91 4.90 -12.33 32.20
N ALA A 92 3.64 -12.25 32.66
CA ALA A 92 2.58 -11.59 31.89
C ALA A 92 2.81 -10.08 31.83
N LEU A 93 3.26 -9.49 32.94
CA LEU A 93 3.66 -8.08 32.98
C LEU A 93 4.87 -7.81 32.08
N TYR A 94 5.89 -8.66 32.13
CA TYR A 94 7.07 -8.56 31.26
C TYR A 94 6.69 -8.54 29.77
N LEU A 95 5.89 -9.52 29.32
CA LEU A 95 5.46 -9.60 27.93
C LEU A 95 4.61 -8.39 27.50
N THR A 96 3.72 -7.92 28.38
CA THR A 96 2.90 -6.72 28.13
C THR A 96 3.78 -5.47 27.96
N LEU A 97 4.82 -5.33 28.77
CA LEU A 97 5.77 -4.21 28.66
C LEU A 97 6.59 -4.30 27.36
N CYS A 98 7.07 -5.49 26.98
CA CYS A 98 7.74 -5.70 25.71
C CYS A 98 6.84 -5.36 24.52
N GLU A 99 5.59 -5.82 24.50
CA GLU A 99 4.61 -5.49 23.46
C GLU A 99 4.41 -3.97 23.33
N ARG A 100 4.28 -3.27 24.47
CA ARG A 100 4.16 -1.82 24.48
C ARG A 100 5.40 -1.15 23.87
N GLN A 101 6.61 -1.60 24.22
CA GLN A 101 7.85 -1.07 23.65
C GLN A 101 7.93 -1.32 22.14
N PHE A 102 7.57 -2.52 21.68
CA PHE A 102 7.54 -2.82 20.25
C PHE A 102 6.56 -1.93 19.49
N LYS A 103 5.37 -1.64 20.06
CA LYS A 103 4.42 -0.69 19.47
C LYS A 103 4.96 0.75 19.44
N ILE A 104 5.60 1.21 20.51
CA ILE A 104 6.22 2.55 20.58
C ILE A 104 7.33 2.70 19.53
N LEU A 105 8.17 1.68 19.41
CA LEU A 105 9.29 1.63 18.47
C LEU A 105 8.87 1.24 17.04
N LYS A 106 7.58 0.99 16.82
CA LYS A 106 7.01 0.54 15.53
C LYS A 106 7.73 -0.69 14.95
N VAL A 107 8.13 -1.63 15.81
CA VAL A 107 8.77 -2.88 15.40
C VAL A 107 7.76 -3.73 14.63
N PRO A 108 8.11 -4.27 13.44
CA PRO A 108 7.25 -5.17 12.70
C PRO A 108 6.85 -6.42 13.53
N PRO A 109 5.55 -6.82 13.59
CA PRO A 109 5.09 -7.97 14.37
C PRO A 109 5.78 -9.29 14.05
N ASP A 110 6.23 -9.46 12.81
CA ASP A 110 7.01 -10.59 12.31
C ASP A 110 8.36 -10.76 13.02
N LEU A 111 8.88 -9.70 13.66
CA LEU A 111 10.17 -9.72 14.35
C LEU A 111 10.05 -9.78 15.88
N TRP A 112 8.85 -9.67 16.45
CA TRP A 112 8.66 -9.58 17.91
C TRP A 112 9.19 -10.81 18.65
N VAL A 113 8.86 -12.00 18.13
CA VAL A 113 9.31 -13.27 18.72
C VAL A 113 10.83 -13.39 18.69
N THR A 114 11.45 -13.04 17.55
CA THR A 114 12.90 -13.08 17.38
C THR A 114 13.61 -12.18 18.39
N TYR A 115 13.15 -10.93 18.54
CA TYR A 115 13.73 -10.00 19.50
C TYR A 115 13.51 -10.41 20.96
N LEU A 116 12.34 -10.97 21.28
CA LEU A 116 12.07 -11.50 22.62
C LEU A 116 13.04 -12.64 22.96
N ILE A 117 13.24 -13.60 22.06
CA ILE A 117 14.18 -14.70 22.29
C ILE A 117 15.60 -14.17 22.50
N SER A 118 16.01 -13.14 21.75
CA SER A 118 17.32 -12.50 21.89
C SER A 118 17.49 -11.62 23.14
N SER A 119 16.41 -11.25 23.84
CA SER A 119 16.48 -10.48 25.09
C SER A 119 16.47 -11.34 26.34
N LEU A 120 16.14 -12.63 26.20
CA LEU A 120 16.14 -13.56 27.31
C LEU A 120 17.57 -14.01 27.63
N PRO A 121 17.98 -14.08 28.91
CA PRO A 121 19.26 -14.66 29.31
C PRO A 121 19.41 -16.10 28.80
N GLU A 122 20.62 -16.48 28.39
CA GLU A 122 20.96 -17.85 27.95
C GLU A 122 20.61 -18.93 29.01
N GLU A 123 20.50 -18.50 30.27
CA GLU A 123 20.08 -19.30 31.43
C GLU A 123 18.68 -19.91 31.26
N ILE A 124 17.77 -19.28 30.50
CA ILE A 124 16.45 -19.88 30.21
C ILE A 124 16.58 -21.04 29.21
N GLY A 125 17.48 -20.94 28.24
CA GLY A 125 17.79 -22.01 27.29
C GLY A 125 18.45 -23.23 27.95
N SER A 126 19.12 -23.02 29.10
CA SER A 126 19.85 -24.06 29.84
C SER A 126 19.07 -24.63 31.05
N LEU A 127 17.82 -24.24 31.27
CA LEU A 127 16.94 -24.80 32.31
C LEU A 127 16.64 -26.31 32.16
N GLN A 128 17.12 -26.98 31.11
CA GLN A 128 17.11 -28.46 31.01
C GLN A 128 18.25 -29.16 31.75
N SER A 129 19.20 -28.46 32.40
CA SER A 129 20.36 -29.11 33.05
C SER A 129 20.48 -28.88 34.57
N GLN A 130 19.44 -28.40 35.25
CA GLN A 130 19.40 -28.46 36.72
C GLN A 130 18.53 -29.63 37.18
N LYS A 131 19.18 -30.78 37.37
CA LYS A 131 18.68 -31.88 38.21
C LYS A 131 18.10 -31.30 39.52
N PRO A 132 16.99 -31.86 40.06
CA PRO A 132 16.54 -31.48 41.39
C PRO A 132 17.67 -31.78 42.38
N LYS A 133 18.18 -30.74 43.01
CA LYS A 133 19.05 -30.87 44.18
C LYS A 133 18.13 -31.25 45.34
N SER A 134 17.75 -32.52 45.40
CA SER A 134 17.10 -33.09 46.58
C SER A 134 18.07 -32.96 47.74
N MET A 135 17.83 -31.97 48.59
CA MET A 135 18.28 -32.02 49.97
C MET A 135 17.60 -33.24 50.61
N ILE A 136 18.36 -34.29 50.87
CA ILE A 136 18.05 -35.30 51.87
C ILE A 136 19.14 -35.11 52.92
N LEU A 137 18.93 -34.16 53.81
CA LEU A 137 18.53 -34.36 55.21
C LEU A 137 19.55 -35.17 56.01
N ASN A 138 20.14 -34.48 56.98
CA ASN A 138 21.06 -34.97 58.01
C ASN A 138 20.55 -36.24 58.70
N THR A 139 21.44 -37.17 59.03
CA THR A 139 21.54 -37.79 60.36
C THR A 139 22.99 -38.22 60.58
#